data_AF-A0A9D0ZH32-F1
#
_entry.id   AF-A0A9D0ZH32-F1
#
_cell.length_a   1.000
_cell.length_b   1.000
_cell.length_c   1.000
_cell.angle_alpha   90.00
_cell.angle_beta   90.00
_cell.angle_gamma   90.00
#
_symmetry.space_group_name_H-M   'P 1'
#
loop_
_entity.id
_entity.type
_entity.pdbx_description
1 polymer ?
#
loop_
_entity_poly.entity_id
_entity_poly.type
_entity_poly.pdbx_seq_one_letter_code
_entity_poly.pdbx_strand_id
1 'polypeptide(L)' 'MPKEPVVICPFFVRERDKKIACESVVPGCTMLLEFCTVEEKKVYRKRYCQSFSYTKCPIAQMLESSYK' A
#
# COMPACT_ATOMS: atom_id res chain seq x y z
N MET A 1 -7.09 21.05 12.68
CA MET A 1 -6.36 19.76 12.70
C MET A 1 -6.13 19.31 11.27
N PRO A 2 -4.89 19.09 10.79
CA PRO A 2 -4.69 18.58 9.45
C PRO A 2 -5.23 17.14 9.38
N LYS A 3 -6.22 16.90 8.52
CA LYS A 3 -6.68 15.53 8.21
C LYS A 3 -5.52 14.79 7.57
N GLU A 4 -5.19 13.60 8.08
CA GLU A 4 -4.20 12.75 7.42
C GLU A 4 -4.61 12.53 5.94
N PRO A 5 -3.65 12.52 5.00
CA PRO A 5 -3.99 12.42 3.59
C PRO A 5 -4.64 11.07 3.28
N VAL A 6 -5.79 11.13 2.62
CA VAL A 6 -6.65 9.98 2.28
C VAL A 6 -5.87 9.00 1.42
N VAL A 7 -5.86 7.73 1.83
CA VAL A 7 -5.32 6.64 1.01
C VAL A 7 -6.37 6.27 -0.05
N ILE A 8 -5.96 6.27 -1.32
CA ILE A 8 -6.84 6.02 -2.47
C ILE A 8 -6.54 4.69 -3.17
N CYS A 9 -5.42 4.03 -2.84
CA CYS A 9 -5.08 2.73 -3.41
C CYS A 9 -6.12 1.67 -3.02
N PRO A 10 -6.71 0.95 -3.98
CA PRO A 10 -7.77 -0.03 -3.69
C PRO A 10 -7.25 -1.26 -2.94
N PHE A 11 -5.96 -1.57 -3.07
CA PHE A 11 -5.35 -2.74 -2.43
C PHE A 11 -4.83 -2.46 -1.03
N PHE A 12 -4.95 -1.23 -0.52
CA PHE A 12 -4.50 -0.89 0.82
C PHE A 12 -5.47 -1.42 1.87
N VAL A 13 -4.95 -2.11 2.89
CA VAL A 13 -5.75 -2.61 4.00
C VAL A 13 -5.54 -1.77 5.26
N ARG A 14 -4.28 -1.59 5.66
CA ARG A 14 -3.90 -0.84 6.87
C ARG A 14 -2.42 -0.50 6.87
N GLU A 15 -2.00 0.37 7.78
CA GLU A 15 -0.59 0.59 8.08
C GLU A 15 -0.33 0.61 9.59
N ARG A 16 0.91 0.31 9.98
CA ARG A 16 1.43 0.42 11.36
C ARG A 16 2.90 0.74 11.30
N ASP A 17 3.40 1.63 12.16
CA ASP A 17 4.83 1.95 12.31
C ASP A 17 5.58 1.97 10.96
N LYS A 18 6.48 1.01 10.70
CA LYS A 18 7.26 0.82 9.46
C LYS A 18 6.65 -0.17 8.45
N LYS A 19 5.35 -0.44 8.51
CA LYS A 19 4.68 -1.47 7.69
C LYS A 19 3.44 -0.94 7.00
N ILE A 20 3.24 -1.37 5.76
CA ILE A 20 1.98 -1.25 5.02
C ILE A 20 1.47 -2.65 4.75
N ALA A 21 0.22 -2.91 5.11
CA ALA A 21 -0.50 -4.13 4.75
C ALA A 21 -1.36 -3.85 3.52
N CYS A 22 -1.14 -4.64 2.48
CA CYS A 22 -1.98 -4.69 1.30
C CYS A 22 -2.81 -5.98 1.32
N GLU A 23 -3.78 -6.05 0.42
CA GLU A 23 -4.44 -7.29 0.06
C GLU A 23 -3.42 -8.37 -0.36
N SER A 24 -3.81 -9.63 -0.22
CA SER A 24 -3.02 -10.79 -0.62
C SER A 24 -3.73 -11.59 -1.70
N VAL A 25 -2.97 -12.29 -2.51
CA VAL A 25 -3.49 -13.32 -3.44
C VAL A 25 -4.01 -14.56 -2.70
N VAL A 26 -3.63 -14.74 -1.44
CA VAL A 26 -4.09 -15.87 -0.60
C VAL A 26 -5.30 -15.43 0.22
N PRO A 27 -6.47 -16.09 0.08
CA PRO A 27 -7.65 -15.74 0.86
C PRO A 27 -7.41 -15.75 2.38
N GLY A 28 -7.94 -14.75 3.07
CA GLY A 28 -7.78 -14.60 4.53
C GLY A 28 -6.42 -14.04 4.97
N CYS A 29 -5.50 -13.77 4.04
CA CYS A 29 -4.18 -13.21 4.34
C CYS A 29 -4.07 -11.73 3.93
N THR A 30 -3.06 -11.05 4.50
CA THR A 30 -2.60 -9.74 4.03
C THR A 30 -1.14 -9.83 3.66
N MET A 31 -0.72 -9.18 2.58
CA MET A 31 0.69 -9.03 2.26
C MET A 31 1.27 -7.82 3.01
N LEU A 32 2.44 -7.99 3.62
CA LEU A 32 3.11 -6.94 4.37
C LEU A 32 4.34 -6.43 3.63
N LEU A 33 4.39 -5.11 3.42
CA LEU A 33 5.60 -4.40 3.06
C LEU A 33 6.18 -3.80 4.33
N GLU A 34 7.39 -4.25 4.67
CA GLU A 34 8.16 -3.71 5.78
C GLU A 34 9.27 -2.82 5.25
N PHE A 35 9.39 -1.63 5.82
CA PHE A 35 10.36 -0.61 5.46
C PHE A 35 11.44 -0.53 6.53
N CYS A 36 12.66 -0.11 6.15
CA CYS A 36 13.74 0.06 7.11
C CYS A 36 13.44 1.23 8.07
N THR A 37 12.78 2.27 7.55
CA THR A 37 12.41 3.47 8.31
C THR A 37 10.94 3.89 8.10
N VAL A 38 10.43 4.70 9.03
CA VAL A 38 9.08 5.28 8.92
C VAL A 38 9.01 6.27 7.75
N GLU A 39 10.12 6.96 7.47
CA GLU A 39 10.26 7.95 6.40
C GLU A 39 10.14 7.29 5.02
N GLU A 40 10.81 6.16 4.80
CA GLU A 40 10.67 5.36 3.57
C GLU A 40 9.22 4.91 3.35
N LYS A 41 8.56 4.44 4.41
CA LYS A 41 7.13 4.10 4.35
C LYS A 41 6.29 5.30 3.95
N LYS A 42 6.52 6.48 4.55
CA LYS A 42 5.80 7.72 4.21
C LYS A 42 6.03 8.12 2.75
N VAL A 43 7.27 8.02 2.26
CA VAL A 43 7.60 8.29 0.85
C VAL A 43 6.88 7.32 -0.08
N TYR A 44 6.88 6.03 0.23
CA TYR A 44 6.15 5.01 -0.52
C TYR A 44 4.64 5.27 -0.54
N ARG A 45 4.06 5.54 0.65
CA ARG A 45 2.64 5.87 0.83
C ARG A 45 2.25 7.08 0.00
N LYS A 46 3.04 8.16 0.05
CA LYS A 46 2.78 9.39 -0.73
C LYS A 46 2.89 9.13 -2.22
N ARG A 47 3.89 8.37 -2.65
CA ARG A 47 4.14 8.06 -4.06
C ARG A 47 3.03 7.22 -4.66
N TYR A 48 2.59 6.18 -3.94
CA TYR A 48 1.68 5.17 -4.49
C TYR A 48 0.30 5.19 -3.83
N CYS A 49 0.23 5.01 -2.52
CA CYS A 49 -1.04 4.80 -1.82
C CYS A 49 -1.95 6.05 -1.81
N GLN A 50 -1.38 7.25 -1.90
CA GLN A 50 -2.08 8.54 -1.84
C GLN A 50 -2.13 9.27 -3.19
N SER A 51 -1.74 8.61 -4.28
CA SER A 51 -1.76 9.20 -5.61
C SER A 51 -2.38 8.24 -6.62
N PHE A 52 -2.84 8.75 -7.76
CA PHE A 52 -3.32 7.93 -8.88
C PHE A 52 -2.20 7.08 -9.52
N SER A 53 -0.97 7.18 -9.02
CA SER A 53 0.14 6.30 -9.39
C SER A 53 0.07 4.94 -8.71
N TYR A 54 -0.97 4.62 -7.93
CA TYR A 54 -1.13 3.27 -7.36
C TYR A 54 -1.08 2.17 -8.43
N THR A 55 -1.50 2.44 -9.67
CA THR A 55 -1.37 1.52 -10.83
C THR A 55 0.07 1.19 -11.21
N LYS A 56 1.04 1.99 -10.76
CA LYS A 56 2.48 1.78 -10.93
C LYS A 56 3.16 1.22 -9.67
N CYS A 57 2.38 0.95 -8.63
CA CYS A 57 2.86 0.27 -7.44
C CYS A 57 3.16 -1.19 -7.79
N PRO A 58 4.37 -1.72 -7.53
CA PRO A 58 4.69 -3.13 -7.84
C PRO A 58 3.71 -4.13 -7.21
N ILE A 59 3.22 -3.80 -6.02
CA ILE A 59 2.26 -4.60 -5.27
C ILE A 59 0.89 -4.58 -5.93
N ALA A 60 0.42 -3.40 -6.34
CA ALA A 60 -0.85 -3.27 -7.04
C ALA A 60 -0.81 -4.01 -8.39
N GLN A 61 0.29 -3.90 -9.14
CA GLN A 61 0.46 -4.61 -10.40
C GLN A 61 0.43 -6.13 -10.23
N MET A 62 1.12 -6.64 -9.20
CA MET A 62 1.09 -8.06 -8.86
C MET A 62 -0.32 -8.53 -8.50
N LEU A 63 -1.05 -7.77 -7.68
CA LEU A 63 -2.43 -8.12 -7.29
C LEU A 63 -3.39 -8.03 -8.48
N GLU A 64 -3.34 -6.97 -9.27
CA GLU A 64 -4.14 -6.85 -10.50
C GLU A 64 -3.92 -8.01 -11.47
N SER A 65 -2.68 -8.52 -11.56
CA SER A 65 -2.38 -9.67 -12.42
C SER A 65 -2.98 -10.99 -11.90
N SER A 66 -3.26 -11.10 -10.60
CA SER A 66 -3.88 -12.30 -10.00
C SER A 66 -5.40 -12.38 -10.20
N TYR A 67 -6.03 -11.25 -10.54
CA TYR A 67 -7.47 -11.17 -10.84
C TYR A 67 -7.80 -11.45 -12.31
N LYS A 68 -6.79 -11.56 -13.17
CA LYS A 68 -6.92 -11.87 -14.59
C LYS A 68 -6.65 -13.34 -14.84
#